data_AF-A0A3B7AC84-F1
#
_entry.id   AF-A0A3B7AC84-F1
#
_cell.length_a   1.000
_cell.length_b   1.000
_cell.length_c   1.000
_cell.angle_alpha   90.00
_cell.angle_beta   90.00
_cell.angle_gamma   90.00
#
_symmetry.space_group_name_H-M   'P 1'
#
loop_
_entity.id
_entity.type
_entity.pdbx_description
1 polymer ?
#
loop_
_entity_poly.entity_id
_entity_poly.type
_entity_poly.pdbx_seq_one_letter_code
_entity_poly.pdbx_strand_id
1 'polypeptide(L)' 'MVDGLDIGKRVVVKTDDTFYEFINGWECTIDRFESGFAVISRPSDEFQDTTLVFYVPPESLELVTA' A
#
# COMPACT_ATOMS: atom_id res chain seq x y z
N MET A 1 7.87 -6.71 -11.91
CA MET A 1 7.48 -5.30 -11.68
C MET A 1 6.07 -5.19 -12.21
N VAL A 2 5.10 -4.85 -11.36
CA VAL A 2 3.73 -4.55 -11.81
C VAL A 2 3.79 -3.18 -12.47
N ASP A 3 3.28 -3.08 -13.70
CA ASP A 3 3.49 -1.92 -14.57
C ASP A 3 3.05 -0.61 -13.88
N GLY A 4 4.00 0.31 -13.68
CA GLY A 4 3.76 1.65 -13.11
C GLY A 4 3.85 1.80 -11.58
N LEU A 5 3.95 0.71 -10.80
CA LEU A 5 4.20 0.79 -9.36
C LEU A 5 5.69 1.07 -9.09
N ASP A 6 5.98 2.22 -8.50
CA ASP A 6 7.33 2.64 -8.14
C ASP A 6 7.35 3.26 -6.73
N ILE A 7 8.55 3.40 -6.16
CA ILE A 7 8.73 3.98 -4.83
C ILE A 7 8.30 5.45 -4.83
N GLY A 8 7.59 5.86 -3.79
CA GLY A 8 7.03 7.21 -3.66
C GLY A 8 5.72 7.43 -4.43
N LYS A 9 5.19 6.42 -5.12
CA LYS A 9 3.86 6.48 -5.74
C LYS A 9 2.77 6.33 -4.68
N ARG A 10 1.68 7.08 -4.88
CA ARG A 10 0.43 6.90 -4.14
C ARG A 10 -0.37 5.75 -4.76
N VAL A 11 -0.81 4.86 -3.91
CA VAL A 11 -1.54 3.65 -4.28
C VAL A 11 -2.74 3.47 -3.37
N VAL A 12 -3.77 2.82 -3.89
CA VAL A 12 -4.85 2.26 -3.10
C VAL A 12 -4.64 0.76 -3.00
N VAL A 13 -4.83 0.21 -1.80
CA VAL A 13 -4.88 -1.23 -1.62
C VAL A 13 -6.22 -1.75 -2.13
N LYS A 14 -6.20 -2.55 -3.19
CA LYS A 14 -7.35 -3.31 -3.69
C LYS A 14 -7.03 -4.78 -3.68
N THR A 15 -7.70 -5.52 -2.81
CA THR A 15 -7.41 -6.93 -2.61
C THR A 15 -8.68 -7.71 -2.37
N ASP A 16 -8.84 -8.84 -3.04
CA ASP A 16 -9.91 -9.80 -2.76
C ASP A 16 -9.53 -10.75 -1.61
N ASP A 17 -8.34 -10.56 -1.02
CA ASP A 17 -7.82 -11.40 0.04
C ASP A 17 -8.35 -10.96 1.41
N THR A 18 -9.02 -11.89 2.12
CA THR A 18 -9.67 -11.59 3.40
C THR A 18 -8.67 -11.21 4.49
N PHE A 19 -7.40 -11.59 4.34
CA PHE A 19 -6.35 -11.20 5.27
C PHE A 19 -6.08 -9.68 5.24
N TYR A 20 -6.24 -9.03 4.09
CA TYR A 20 -5.97 -7.60 3.89
C TYR A 20 -7.25 -6.77 3.75
N GLU A 21 -8.42 -7.36 4.03
CA GLU A 21 -9.72 -6.68 3.91
C GLU A 21 -9.81 -5.41 4.76
N PHE A 22 -9.16 -5.39 5.92
CA PHE A 22 -9.17 -4.24 6.84
C PHE A 22 -8.38 -3.02 6.31
N ILE A 23 -7.41 -3.23 5.42
CA ILE A 23 -6.69 -2.16 4.72
C ILE A 23 -7.20 -1.95 3.29
N ASN A 24 -8.21 -2.68 2.85
CA ASN A 24 -8.78 -2.49 1.52
C ASN A 24 -9.37 -1.08 1.41
N GLY A 25 -9.04 -0.38 0.32
CA GLY A 25 -9.41 1.01 0.07
C GLY A 25 -8.48 2.02 0.74
N TRP A 26 -7.44 1.61 1.45
CA TRP A 26 -6.50 2.55 2.07
C TRP A 26 -5.60 3.18 1.02
N GLU A 27 -5.56 4.52 1.01
CA GLU A 27 -4.55 5.29 0.28
C GLU A 27 -3.24 5.29 1.05
N CYS A 28 -2.21 4.78 0.42
CA CYS A 28 -0.88 4.57 0.99
C CYS A 28 0.19 5.04 0.01
N THR A 29 1.43 5.15 0.49
CA THR A 29 2.61 5.40 -0.35
C THR A 29 3.50 4.18 -0.36
N ILE A 30 4.07 3.83 -1.52
CA ILE A 30 5.08 2.75 -1.58
C ILE A 30 6.41 3.27 -1.06
N ASP A 31 6.95 2.67 0.00
CA ASP A 31 8.28 3.02 0.54
C ASP A 31 9.40 2.22 -0.12
N ARG A 32 9.17 0.92 -0.32
CA ARG A 32 10.15 0.01 -0.93
C ARG A 32 9.50 -1.28 -1.41
N PHE A 33 10.24 -2.07 -2.17
CA PHE A 33 9.88 -3.43 -2.52
C PHE A 33 10.84 -4.41 -1.85
N GLU A 34 10.29 -5.45 -1.23
CA GLU A 34 11.07 -6.42 -0.45
C GLU A 34 10.48 -7.83 -0.63
N SER A 35 11.30 -8.80 -1.01
CA SER A 35 10.92 -10.21 -1.12
C SER A 35 9.64 -10.49 -1.95
N GLY A 36 9.39 -9.69 -3.00
CA GLY A 36 8.20 -9.81 -3.85
C GLY A 36 6.97 -9.05 -3.36
N PHE A 37 7.06 -8.37 -2.21
CA PHE A 37 6.01 -7.52 -1.65
C PHE A 37 6.34 -6.04 -1.84
N ALA A 38 5.30 -5.23 -1.91
CA ALA A 38 5.38 -3.79 -1.75
C ALA A 38 5.21 -3.45 -0.27
N VAL A 39 6.19 -2.72 0.27
CA VAL A 39 6.11 -2.13 1.60
C VAL A 39 5.44 -0.77 1.43
N ILE A 40 4.26 -0.63 2.01
CA ILE A 40 3.47 0.59 1.95
C ILE A 40 3.36 1.24 3.32
N SER A 41 3.31 2.56 3.35
CA SER A 41 3.06 3.35 4.55
C SER A 41 1.82 4.21 4.41
N ARG A 42 1.11 4.35 5.54
CA ARG A 42 0.01 5.29 5.69
C ARG A 42 0.15 6.06 7.01
N PRO A 43 0.00 7.40 7.01
CA PRO A 43 -0.14 8.15 8.25
C PRO A 43 -1.44 7.76 8.94
N SER A 44 -1.37 7.41 10.23
CA SER A 44 -2.56 7.14 11.01
C SER A 44 -3.20 8.45 11.49
N ASP A 45 -4.46 8.70 11.09
CA ASP A 45 -5.25 9.81 11.65
C ASP A 45 -5.60 9.59 13.13
N GLU A 46 -5.76 8.33 13.55
CA GLU A 46 -6.11 7.99 14.93
C GLU A 46 -4.92 8.07 15.88
N PHE A 47 -3.73 7.74 15.38
CA PHE A 47 -2.48 7.77 16.14
C PHE A 47 -1.57 8.83 15.54
N GLN A 48 -1.75 10.09 15.97
CA GLN A 48 -0.85 11.20 15.62
C GLN A 48 0.61 10.75 15.80
N ASP A 49 1.42 11.01 14.76
CA ASP A 49 2.84 10.62 14.65
C ASP A 49 3.14 9.12 14.46
N THR A 50 2.14 8.28 14.21
CA THR A 50 2.35 6.86 13.88
C THR A 50 2.14 6.59 12.40
N THR A 51 3.19 6.10 11.74
CA THR A 51 3.12 5.56 10.38
C THR A 51 2.87 4.06 10.45
N LEU A 52 1.74 3.62 9.91
CA LEU A 52 1.44 2.20 9.77
C LEU A 52 2.14 1.68 8.52
N VAL A 53 2.89 0.58 8.66
CA VAL A 53 3.64 -0.04 7.56
C VAL A 53 3.10 -1.44 7.32
N PHE A 54 2.77 -1.74 6.07
CA PHE A 54 2.23 -3.04 5.66
C PHE A 54 3.02 -3.64 4.51
N TYR A 55 3.10 -4.96 4.50
CA TYR A 55 3.62 -5.75 3.38
C TYR A 55 2.41 -6.26 2.61
N VAL A 56 2.24 -5.79 1.39
CA VAL A 56 1.16 -6.21 0.51
C VAL A 56 1.71 -6.68 -0.82
N PRO A 57 1.11 -7.70 -1.43
CA PRO A 57 1.53 -8.12 -2.76
C PRO A 57 1.25 -6.98 -3.75
N PRO A 58 2.18 -6.67 -4.66
CA PRO A 58 2.05 -5.53 -5.57
C PRO A 58 0.88 -5.66 -6.54
N GLU A 59 0.37 -6.87 -6.78
CA GLU A 59 -0.85 -7.10 -7.56
C GLU A 59 -2.12 -6.58 -6.86
N SER A 60 -2.08 -6.43 -5.52
CA SER A 60 -3.15 -5.85 -4.72
C SER A 60 -3.05 -4.33 -4.58
N LEU A 61 -2.20 -3.68 -5.39
CA LEU A 61 -2.02 -2.23 -5.37
C LEU A 61 -2.47 -1.63 -6.70
N GLU A 62 -3.31 -0.61 -6.62
CA GLU A 62 -3.73 0.18 -7.77
C GLU A 62 -3.18 1.60 -7.65
N LEU A 63 -2.64 2.16 -8.73
CA LEU A 63 -2.16 3.54 -8.74
C LEU A 63 -3.31 4.53 -8.57
N VAL A 64 -3.13 5.50 -7.68
CA VAL A 64 -4.03 6.66 -7.62
C VAL A 64 -3.65 7.61 -8.74
N THR A 65 -4.28 7.47 -9.90
CA THR A 65 -4.19 8.45 -10.98
C THR A 65 -5.13 9.61 -10.67
N ALA A 66 -4.54 10.79 -10.46
CA ALA A 66 -5.26 12.06 -10.36
C ALA A 66 -5.89 12.46 -11.71
#